data_AF-A0A4Y9RPA8-F1
#
_entry.id   AF-A0A4Y9RPA8-F1
#
_cell.length_a   1.000
_cell.length_b   1.000
_cell.length_c   1.000
_cell.angle_alpha   90.00
_cell.angle_beta   90.00
_cell.angle_gamma   90.00
#
_symmetry.space_group_name_H-M   'P 1'
#
loop_
_entity.id
_entity.type
_entity.pdbx_description
1 polymer ?
#
loop_
_entity_poly.entity_id
_entity_poly.type
_entity_poly.pdbx_seq_one_letter_code
_entity_poly.pdbx_strand_id
1 'polypeptide(L)'
;MRRLAAALSLCVLALGACERREAKAPVADSAPPAAVAFSHRLSEDISGEYRSAPDAEGGTTSLFIGQTTAFASWEAGDRTAPPLLLTLTGPGGEARITPEAYVVTDDSVQMRGATPDGGVVQFQARLDQGALATARRNLGDHTPVLTGTVTVDGRRTAVILSRWGGD
;
A
#
# COMPACT_ATOMS: atom_id res chain seq x y z
N MET A 1 -40.77 50.02 -16.68
CA MET A 1 -39.78 51.09 -16.97
C MET A 1 -39.76 52.08 -15.80
N ARG A 2 -38.55 52.46 -15.35
CA ARG A 2 -38.19 53.49 -14.34
C ARG A 2 -38.40 53.13 -12.86
N ARG A 3 -37.44 53.27 -11.94
CA ARG A 3 -35.97 53.18 -11.90
C ARG A 3 -35.61 53.19 -10.39
N LEU A 4 -34.58 52.42 -10.04
CA LEU A 4 -34.09 52.08 -8.71
C LEU A 4 -33.36 53.20 -7.94
N ALA A 5 -33.24 52.93 -6.63
CA ALA A 5 -32.14 53.25 -5.69
C ALA A 5 -32.10 54.68 -5.12
N ALA A 6 -32.32 54.88 -3.81
CA ALA A 6 -31.66 54.36 -2.60
C ALA A 6 -30.35 55.11 -2.27
N ALA A 7 -30.34 55.57 -1.03
CA ALA A 7 -29.56 56.65 -0.45
C ALA A 7 -28.09 56.29 -0.11
N LEU A 8 -27.26 57.33 -0.18
CA LEU A 8 -26.20 57.78 0.75
C LEU A 8 -25.48 56.74 1.64
N SER A 9 -24.15 56.62 1.51
CA SER A 9 -23.13 57.26 2.40
C SER A 9 -23.00 56.52 3.76
N LEU A 10 -21.84 56.27 4.37
CA LEU A 10 -20.63 57.07 4.54
C LEU A 10 -19.58 56.20 5.32
N CYS A 11 -18.30 56.33 4.95
CA CYS A 11 -17.09 56.43 5.81
C CYS A 11 -16.79 55.47 6.98
N VAL A 12 -15.61 54.81 6.97
CA VAL A 12 -14.35 55.19 7.72
C VAL A 12 -14.14 54.18 8.87
N LEU A 13 -12.97 53.63 9.25
CA LEU A 13 -11.63 54.16 9.55
C LEU A 13 -10.61 52.98 9.53
N ALA A 14 -9.34 53.30 9.29
CA ALA A 14 -8.21 52.38 9.32
C ALA A 14 -7.53 52.30 10.71
N LEU A 15 -6.65 51.29 10.85
CA LEU A 15 -5.49 51.12 11.75
C LEU A 15 -5.63 50.16 12.95
N GLY A 16 -4.84 49.09 12.84
CA GLY A 16 -4.48 48.11 13.86
C GLY A 16 -3.61 47.04 13.17
N ALA A 17 -2.39 47.39 12.78
CA ALA A 17 -1.17 47.07 13.51
C ALA A 17 -0.93 45.56 13.62
N CYS A 18 0.16 45.16 12.95
CA CYS A 18 0.73 43.84 12.83
C CYS A 18 0.78 43.03 14.13
N GLU A 19 0.22 41.82 14.12
CA GLU A 19 0.81 40.71 14.83
C GLU A 19 1.09 39.55 13.87
N ARG A 20 2.39 39.37 13.62
CA ARG A 20 3.13 38.11 13.54
C ARG A 20 2.50 36.99 12.70
N ARG A 21 3.11 36.76 11.53
CA ARG A 21 3.08 35.48 10.82
C ARG A 21 3.36 34.34 11.80
N GLU A 22 2.36 33.50 12.01
CA GLU A 22 2.58 32.07 12.15
C GLU A 22 1.71 31.43 11.07
N ALA A 23 2.27 31.29 9.87
CA ALA A 23 1.70 30.41 8.86
C ALA A 23 1.85 28.98 9.39
N LYS A 24 0.95 28.56 10.27
CA LYS A 24 0.74 27.16 10.57
C LYS A 24 0.13 26.60 9.29
N ALA A 25 1.00 26.03 8.44
CA ALA A 25 0.57 25.17 7.37
C ALA A 25 -0.54 24.26 7.93
N PRO A 26 -1.67 24.07 7.22
CA PRO A 26 -2.53 22.97 7.58
C PRO A 26 -1.62 21.74 7.52
N VAL A 27 -1.32 21.17 8.69
CA VAL A 27 -0.89 19.79 8.74
C VAL A 27 -2.03 19.09 8.05
N ALA A 28 -1.77 18.64 6.83
CA ALA A 28 -2.65 17.77 6.10
C ALA A 28 -2.70 16.50 6.95
N ASP A 29 -3.59 16.52 7.92
CA ASP A 29 -4.12 15.37 8.61
C ASP A 29 -4.78 14.56 7.49
N SER A 30 -3.96 13.76 6.82
CA SER A 30 -4.34 13.00 5.63
C SER A 30 -5.07 11.75 6.11
N ALA A 31 -6.18 11.96 6.80
CA ALA A 31 -7.25 10.99 6.87
C ALA A 31 -7.89 10.88 5.46
N PRO A 32 -8.39 9.70 5.10
CA PRO A 32 -7.76 8.75 4.17
C PRO A 32 -8.22 8.98 2.71
N PRO A 33 -7.53 8.45 1.68
CA PRO A 33 -8.20 8.25 0.41
C PRO A 33 -9.27 7.15 0.60
N ALA A 34 -10.54 7.56 0.55
CA ALA A 34 -11.67 6.64 0.45
C ALA A 34 -11.77 6.10 -1.00
N ALA A 35 -11.92 4.77 -1.09
CA ALA A 35 -12.16 3.92 -2.26
C ALA A 35 -11.07 3.87 -3.34
N VAL A 36 -9.94 3.23 -3.03
CA VAL A 36 -9.19 2.48 -4.06
C VAL A 36 -9.48 1.00 -3.84
N ALA A 37 -10.51 0.50 -4.54
CA ALA A 37 -10.71 -0.93 -4.69
C ALA A 37 -9.69 -1.47 -5.71
N PHE A 38 -9.39 -2.76 -5.57
CA PHE A 38 -8.44 -3.57 -6.34
C PHE A 38 -8.00 -2.97 -7.70
N SER A 39 -6.69 -2.74 -7.87
CA SER A 39 -6.12 -2.28 -9.14
C SER A 39 -4.70 -2.80 -9.37
N HIS A 40 -4.44 -3.26 -10.60
CA HIS A 40 -3.11 -3.58 -11.09
C HIS A 40 -2.75 -2.79 -12.36
N ARG A 41 -1.47 -2.47 -12.50
CA ARG A 41 -0.86 -1.96 -13.74
C ARG A 41 0.54 -2.52 -13.86
N LEU A 42 0.67 -3.59 -14.64
CA LEU A 42 1.91 -4.32 -14.82
C LEU A 42 2.28 -4.34 -16.30
N SER A 43 3.54 -4.01 -16.60
CA SER A 43 4.13 -4.16 -17.94
C SER A 43 4.88 -5.48 -18.09
N GLU A 44 5.35 -6.06 -16.98
CA GLU A 44 5.99 -7.37 -16.95
C GLU A 44 5.27 -8.34 -16.00
N ASP A 45 5.46 -9.64 -16.21
CA ASP A 45 5.03 -10.63 -15.24
C ASP A 45 5.85 -10.47 -13.96
N ILE A 46 5.20 -10.42 -12.80
CA ILE A 46 5.84 -10.40 -11.47
C ILE A 46 5.37 -11.57 -10.59
N SER A 47 4.68 -12.55 -11.19
CA SER A 47 4.12 -13.68 -10.47
C SER A 47 5.21 -14.58 -9.86
N GLY A 48 4.87 -15.16 -8.71
CA GLY A 48 5.75 -16.06 -7.96
C GLY A 48 5.55 -15.98 -6.47
N GLU A 49 6.32 -16.80 -5.77
CA GLU A 49 6.43 -16.77 -4.31
C GLU A 49 7.65 -15.93 -3.91
N TYR A 50 7.46 -15.03 -2.96
CA TYR A 50 8.51 -14.19 -2.39
C TYR A 50 8.63 -14.52 -0.90
N ARG A 51 9.80 -14.90 -0.42
CA ARG A 51 10.00 -15.36 0.96
C ARG A 51 11.01 -14.49 1.68
N SER A 52 10.79 -14.33 2.97
CA SER A 52 11.81 -13.80 3.87
C SER A 52 12.93 -14.83 4.05
N ALA A 53 14.11 -14.37 4.47
CA ALA A 53 15.15 -15.28 4.96
C ALA A 53 14.66 -16.03 6.21
N PRO A 54 15.13 -17.27 6.47
CA PRO A 54 14.68 -18.08 7.61
C PRO A 54 14.84 -17.41 8.99
N ASP A 55 15.80 -16.49 9.10
CA ASP A 55 16.18 -15.74 10.29
C ASP A 55 15.72 -14.27 10.25
N ALA A 56 14.91 -13.90 9.25
CA ALA A 56 14.41 -12.54 9.13
C ALA A 56 13.50 -12.15 10.30
N GLU A 57 13.83 -11.04 10.95
CA GLU A 57 12.99 -10.44 11.97
C GLU A 57 11.72 -9.82 11.35
N GLY A 58 10.66 -9.66 12.15
CA GLY A 58 9.46 -8.91 11.72
C GLY A 58 8.27 -9.76 11.27
N GLY A 59 8.41 -11.09 11.30
CA GLY A 59 7.29 -12.04 11.26
C GLY A 59 6.58 -12.16 9.91
N THR A 60 7.07 -11.54 8.84
CA THR A 60 6.58 -11.85 7.48
C THR A 60 7.26 -13.10 7.00
N THR A 61 6.50 -14.11 6.58
CA THR A 61 7.03 -15.38 6.07
C THR A 61 7.13 -15.32 4.55
N SER A 62 6.04 -14.93 3.89
CA SER A 62 6.01 -14.85 2.43
C SER A 62 4.93 -13.95 1.87
N LEU A 63 5.07 -13.61 0.60
CA LEU A 63 4.04 -13.03 -0.25
C LEU A 63 3.96 -13.87 -1.53
N PHE A 64 2.80 -14.44 -1.79
CA PHE A 64 2.46 -14.95 -3.11
C PHE A 64 1.92 -13.82 -3.99
N ILE A 65 2.38 -13.76 -5.23
CA ILE A 65 1.82 -12.89 -6.29
C ILE A 65 1.37 -13.77 -7.46
N GLY A 66 0.09 -13.68 -7.79
CA GLY A 66 -0.52 -14.38 -8.91
C GLY A 66 -0.18 -13.77 -10.28
N GLN A 67 -0.57 -14.47 -11.34
CA GLN A 67 -0.47 -13.95 -12.70
C GLN A 67 -1.46 -12.81 -12.95
N THR A 68 -1.22 -11.99 -13.98
CA THR A 68 -2.10 -10.88 -14.39
C THR A 68 -3.57 -11.31 -14.57
N THR A 69 -3.82 -12.54 -15.00
CA THR A 69 -5.18 -13.10 -15.12
C THR A 69 -5.88 -13.25 -13.76
N ALA A 70 -5.16 -13.60 -12.69
CA ALA A 70 -5.72 -13.68 -11.34
C ALA A 70 -6.11 -12.29 -10.83
N PHE A 71 -5.29 -11.27 -11.12
CA PHE A 71 -5.63 -9.87 -10.82
C PHE A 71 -6.90 -9.45 -11.55
N ALA A 72 -6.97 -9.66 -12.87
CA ALA A 72 -8.15 -9.32 -13.67
C ALA A 72 -9.43 -10.03 -13.18
N SER A 73 -9.37 -11.33 -12.87
CA SER A 73 -10.50 -12.08 -12.31
C SER A 73 -10.94 -11.51 -10.96
N TRP A 74 -9.99 -11.19 -10.07
CA TRP A 74 -10.29 -10.58 -8.78
C TRP A 74 -10.90 -9.18 -8.92
N GLU A 75 -10.42 -8.36 -9.83
CA GLU A 75 -11.00 -7.06 -10.11
C GLU A 75 -12.42 -7.17 -10.68
N ALA A 76 -12.70 -8.22 -11.47
CA ALA A 76 -14.03 -8.54 -12.00
C ALA A 76 -14.99 -9.16 -10.98
N GLY A 77 -14.54 -9.43 -9.74
CA GLY A 77 -15.39 -9.94 -8.66
C GLY A 77 -15.31 -11.45 -8.44
N ASP A 78 -14.51 -12.19 -9.21
CA ASP A 78 -14.24 -13.60 -8.92
C ASP A 78 -13.34 -13.69 -7.67
N ARG A 79 -13.82 -14.36 -6.63
CA ARG A 79 -13.12 -14.52 -5.34
C ARG A 79 -12.58 -15.94 -5.14
N THR A 80 -12.57 -16.77 -6.18
CA THR A 80 -12.17 -18.18 -6.09
C THR A 80 -10.67 -18.34 -5.77
N ALA A 81 -9.82 -17.48 -6.34
CA ALA A 81 -8.37 -17.50 -6.12
C ALA A 81 -7.83 -16.08 -5.91
N PRO A 82 -7.23 -15.77 -4.75
CA PRO A 82 -6.68 -14.44 -4.49
C PRO A 82 -5.41 -14.18 -5.29
N PRO A 83 -5.24 -12.99 -5.88
CA PRO A 83 -4.04 -12.64 -6.64
C PRO A 83 -2.85 -12.30 -5.74
N LEU A 84 -3.10 -12.06 -4.45
CA LEU A 84 -2.09 -11.82 -3.43
C LEU A 84 -2.41 -12.70 -2.21
N LEU A 85 -1.39 -13.29 -1.60
CA LEU A 85 -1.52 -13.97 -0.31
C LEU A 85 -0.30 -13.63 0.53
N LEU A 86 -0.51 -12.84 1.58
CA LEU A 86 0.54 -12.49 2.54
C LEU A 86 0.50 -13.49 3.69
N THR A 87 1.62 -14.13 3.99
CA THR A 87 1.76 -15.05 5.13
C THR A 87 2.58 -14.40 6.21
N LEU A 88 2.01 -14.29 7.41
CA LEU A 88 2.65 -13.74 8.61
C LEU A 88 2.73 -14.81 9.69
N THR A 89 3.75 -14.75 10.54
CA THR A 89 3.84 -15.51 11.79
C THR A 89 3.31 -14.65 12.92
N GLY A 90 2.24 -15.11 13.57
CA GLY A 90 1.62 -14.46 14.73
C GLY A 90 1.60 -15.35 15.98
N PRO A 91 0.98 -14.87 17.08
CA PRO A 91 0.92 -15.62 18.34
C PRO A 91 0.24 -16.99 18.24
N GLY A 92 -0.69 -17.16 17.29
CA GLY A 92 -1.40 -18.42 17.02
C GLY A 92 -0.75 -19.29 15.93
N GLY A 93 0.45 -18.96 15.47
CA GLY A 93 1.10 -19.61 14.32
C GLY A 93 0.96 -18.79 13.02
N GLU A 94 1.03 -19.46 11.88
CA GLU A 94 0.92 -18.80 10.58
C GLU A 94 -0.50 -18.26 10.33
N ALA A 95 -0.57 -17.00 9.90
CA ALA A 95 -1.77 -16.33 9.44
C ALA A 95 -1.64 -16.01 7.95
N ARG A 96 -2.64 -16.44 7.17
CA ARG A 96 -2.73 -16.19 5.73
C ARG A 96 -3.73 -15.08 5.46
N ILE A 97 -3.26 -14.00 4.87
CA ILE A 97 -3.99 -12.75 4.69
C ILE A 97 -4.32 -12.61 3.21
N THR A 98 -5.60 -12.55 2.89
CA THR A 98 -6.12 -12.25 1.54
C THR A 98 -6.42 -10.75 1.42
N PRO A 99 -6.39 -10.19 0.20
CA PRO A 99 -6.56 -8.75 0.02
C PRO A 99 -8.02 -8.33 0.16
N GLU A 100 -8.27 -7.35 1.01
CA GLU A 100 -9.48 -6.51 1.01
C GLU A 100 -9.35 -5.31 0.07
N ALA A 101 -8.11 -4.88 -0.18
CA ALA A 101 -7.76 -3.89 -1.20
C ALA A 101 -6.29 -4.10 -1.62
N TYR A 102 -5.95 -3.74 -2.86
CA TYR A 102 -4.57 -3.64 -3.29
C TYR A 102 -4.38 -2.60 -4.39
N VAL A 103 -3.14 -2.12 -4.50
CA VAL A 103 -2.61 -1.44 -5.68
C VAL A 103 -1.28 -2.10 -6.02
N VAL A 104 -1.14 -2.59 -7.24
CA VAL A 104 0.08 -3.25 -7.71
C VAL A 104 0.55 -2.58 -9.00
N THR A 105 1.80 -2.11 -9.00
CA THR A 105 2.48 -1.49 -10.14
C THR A 105 3.79 -2.21 -10.44
N ASP A 106 4.47 -1.81 -11.51
CA ASP A 106 5.79 -2.32 -11.85
C ASP A 106 6.84 -2.10 -10.75
N ASP A 107 6.64 -1.16 -9.84
CA ASP A 107 7.61 -0.75 -8.83
C ASP A 107 7.07 -0.82 -7.39
N SER A 108 5.80 -1.20 -7.19
CA SER A 108 5.20 -1.21 -5.85
C SER A 108 4.11 -2.25 -5.68
N VAL A 109 4.03 -2.79 -4.47
CA VAL A 109 2.94 -3.64 -4.00
C VAL A 109 2.38 -3.03 -2.72
N GLN A 110 1.09 -2.70 -2.75
CA GLN A 110 0.34 -2.23 -1.60
C GLN A 110 -0.87 -3.13 -1.41
N MET A 111 -1.10 -3.59 -0.18
CA MET A 111 -2.19 -4.49 0.16
C MET A 111 -2.74 -4.15 1.54
N ARG A 112 -4.07 -4.16 1.67
CA ARG A 112 -4.78 -4.16 2.95
C ARG A 112 -5.54 -5.48 3.08
N GLY A 113 -5.56 -6.04 4.29
CA GLY A 113 -6.36 -7.21 4.63
C GLY A 113 -6.60 -7.28 6.13
N ALA A 114 -7.05 -8.44 6.60
CA ALA A 114 -7.27 -8.70 8.01
C ALA A 114 -6.70 -10.06 8.43
N THR A 115 -6.23 -10.16 9.67
CA THR A 115 -5.90 -11.43 10.32
C THR A 115 -7.17 -12.24 10.61
N PRO A 116 -7.07 -13.56 10.85
CA PRO A 116 -8.24 -14.39 11.16
C PRO A 116 -9.06 -13.93 12.38
N ASP A 117 -8.43 -13.23 13.33
CA ASP A 117 -9.06 -12.64 14.53
C ASP A 117 -9.55 -11.19 14.31
N GLY A 118 -9.44 -10.66 13.08
CA GLY A 118 -9.98 -9.35 12.69
C GLY A 118 -9.03 -8.15 12.86
N GLY A 119 -7.76 -8.41 13.18
CA GLY A 119 -6.72 -7.38 13.22
C GLY A 119 -6.42 -6.81 11.84
N VAL A 120 -6.20 -5.50 11.75
CA VAL A 120 -5.99 -4.80 10.47
C VAL A 120 -4.55 -4.98 10.01
N VAL A 121 -4.38 -5.44 8.77
CA VAL A 121 -3.07 -5.62 8.13
C VAL A 121 -2.89 -4.65 6.98
N GLN A 122 -1.76 -3.95 6.96
CA GLN A 122 -1.33 -3.11 5.84
C GLN A 122 0.09 -3.50 5.41
N PHE A 123 0.26 -3.83 4.15
CA PHE A 123 1.52 -4.18 3.53
C PHE A 123 1.86 -3.15 2.46
N GLN A 124 3.10 -2.68 2.45
CA GLN A 124 3.63 -1.78 1.42
C GLN A 124 5.09 -2.14 1.15
N ALA A 125 5.43 -2.42 -0.10
CA ALA A 125 6.80 -2.70 -0.53
C ALA A 125 7.09 -2.09 -1.90
N ARG A 126 8.35 -1.70 -2.10
CA ARG A 126 8.92 -1.42 -3.43
C ARG A 126 9.36 -2.73 -4.06
N LEU A 127 9.09 -2.89 -5.35
CA LEU A 127 9.57 -3.97 -6.19
C LEU A 127 10.79 -3.50 -6.99
N ASP A 128 11.88 -4.27 -6.94
CA ASP A 128 13.05 -4.07 -7.79
C ASP A 128 13.00 -5.01 -9.00
N GLN A 129 12.67 -4.45 -10.17
CA GLN A 129 12.57 -5.19 -11.43
C GLN A 129 13.93 -5.76 -11.90
N GLY A 130 15.03 -5.06 -11.62
CA GLY A 130 16.37 -5.53 -11.96
C GLY A 130 16.77 -6.75 -11.12
N ALA A 131 16.49 -6.69 -9.81
CA ALA A 131 16.70 -7.81 -8.90
C ALA A 131 15.79 -8.99 -9.29
N LEU A 132 14.52 -8.75 -9.61
CA LEU A 132 13.60 -9.80 -10.07
C LEU A 132 14.10 -10.48 -11.34
N ALA A 133 14.52 -9.70 -12.35
CA ALA A 133 15.05 -10.23 -13.59
C ALA A 133 16.33 -11.05 -13.36
N THR A 134 17.15 -10.67 -12.39
CA THR A 134 18.37 -11.40 -11.99
C THR A 134 18.00 -12.71 -11.30
N ALA A 135 17.12 -12.67 -10.29
CA ALA A 135 16.69 -13.84 -9.55
C ALA A 135 15.99 -14.89 -10.42
N ARG A 136 15.29 -14.47 -11.49
CA ARG A 136 14.69 -15.39 -12.47
C ARG A 136 15.72 -16.18 -13.29
N ARG A 137 16.88 -15.58 -13.55
CA ARG A 137 17.97 -16.23 -14.32
C ARG A 137 18.84 -17.11 -13.42
N ASN A 138 18.87 -16.81 -12.13
CA ASN A 138 19.74 -17.45 -11.14
C ASN A 138 18.87 -18.13 -10.06
N LEU A 139 18.44 -19.37 -10.30
CA LEU A 139 17.70 -20.13 -9.29
C LEU A 139 18.55 -20.25 -8.01
N GLY A 140 17.98 -19.85 -6.86
CA GLY A 140 18.68 -19.78 -5.57
C GLY A 140 19.30 -18.41 -5.26
N ASP A 141 19.12 -17.40 -6.10
CA ASP A 141 19.49 -16.02 -5.75
C ASP A 141 18.56 -15.46 -4.66
N HIS A 142 19.17 -15.09 -3.53
CA HIS A 142 18.48 -14.53 -2.38
C HIS A 142 18.54 -12.99 -2.33
N THR A 143 18.94 -12.34 -3.42
CA THR A 143 18.90 -10.88 -3.53
C THR A 143 17.48 -10.37 -3.24
N PRO A 144 17.33 -9.37 -2.35
CA PRO A 144 16.03 -8.77 -2.08
C PRO A 144 15.37 -8.25 -3.35
N VAL A 145 14.11 -8.66 -3.56
CA VAL A 145 13.28 -8.21 -4.68
C VAL A 145 12.17 -7.26 -4.20
N LEU A 146 11.61 -7.53 -3.03
CA LEU A 146 10.63 -6.66 -2.37
C LEU A 146 11.21 -6.14 -1.06
N THR A 147 11.21 -4.83 -0.87
CA THR A 147 11.61 -4.20 0.39
C THR A 147 10.56 -3.21 0.84
N GLY A 148 10.16 -3.28 2.11
CA GLY A 148 9.02 -2.53 2.59
C GLY A 148 8.72 -2.74 4.06
N THR A 149 7.43 -2.68 4.38
CA THR A 149 6.94 -2.81 5.75
C THR A 149 5.57 -3.46 5.78
N VAL A 150 5.29 -4.18 6.86
CA VAL A 150 3.95 -4.62 7.24
C VAL A 150 3.54 -3.93 8.55
N THR A 151 2.29 -3.53 8.65
CA THR A 151 1.69 -2.99 9.87
C THR A 151 0.53 -3.89 10.28
N VAL A 152 0.58 -4.42 11.50
CA VAL A 152 -0.48 -5.23 12.10
C VAL A 152 -0.94 -4.53 13.37
N ASP A 153 -2.21 -4.12 13.42
CA ASP A 153 -2.81 -3.39 14.55
C ASP A 153 -1.97 -2.20 15.04
N GLY A 154 -1.46 -1.43 14.08
CA GLY A 154 -0.63 -0.25 14.34
C GLY A 154 0.85 -0.54 14.62
N ARG A 155 1.24 -1.79 14.81
CA ARG A 155 2.66 -2.18 14.97
C ARG A 155 3.30 -2.42 13.62
N ARG A 156 4.24 -1.57 13.25
CA ARG A 156 4.98 -1.62 11.98
C ARG A 156 6.28 -2.41 12.11
N THR A 157 6.54 -3.32 11.17
CA THR A 157 7.81 -4.08 11.04
C THR A 157 8.34 -3.95 9.61
N ALA A 158 9.67 -4.04 9.47
CA ALA A 158 10.32 -4.08 8.17
C ALA A 158 10.08 -5.41 7.47
N VAL A 159 10.11 -5.39 6.14
CA VAL A 159 9.96 -6.58 5.29
C VAL A 159 11.03 -6.55 4.20
N ILE A 160 11.70 -7.68 4.02
CA ILE A 160 12.65 -7.94 2.94
C ILE A 160 12.32 -9.33 2.40
N LEU A 161 11.90 -9.41 1.14
CA LEU A 161 11.57 -10.67 0.49
C LEU A 161 12.40 -10.87 -0.77
N SER A 162 12.88 -12.09 -0.95
CA SER A 162 13.59 -12.54 -2.14
C SER A 162 12.70 -13.51 -2.92
N ARG A 163 12.90 -13.60 -4.23
CA ARG A 163 12.10 -14.51 -5.05
C ARG A 163 12.47 -15.96 -4.73
N TRP A 164 11.48 -16.81 -4.44
CA TRP A 164 11.69 -18.23 -4.24
C TRP A 164 11.70 -18.99 -5.57
N GLY A 165 12.77 -19.74 -5.82
CA GLY A 165 13.04 -20.41 -7.10
C GLY A 165 12.63 -21.90 -7.18
N GLY A 166 12.11 -22.49 -6.10
CA GLY A 166 11.89 -23.94 -6.01
C GLY A 166 13.13 -24.67 -5.53
N ASP A 167 13.13 -25.12 -4.27
CA ASP A 167 14.09 -26.04 -3.67
C ASP A 167 13.40 -27.30 -3.13
#